data_AF-A0A0P9HI01-F1
#
_entry.id   AF-A0A0P9HI01-F1
#
_cell.length_a   1.000
_cell.length_b   1.000
_cell.length_c   1.000
_cell.angle_alpha   90.00
_cell.angle_beta   90.00
_cell.angle_gamma   90.00
#
_symmetry.space_group_name_H-M   'P 1'
#
loop_
_entity.id
_entity.type
_entity.pdbx_description
1 polymer ?
#
loop_
_entity_poly.entity_id
_entity_poly.type
_entity_poly.pdbx_seq_one_letter_code
_entity_poly.pdbx_strand_id
1 'polypeptide(L)'
;AIPIPRQYDYFTRVFVRVFVVLLPFFLIKTLAGDRAAWLVIPLTGVIAFLFTVIERTGAVNEDPFENRITDVPISAACREIERDLRLVLGETDVPPRLEPQDGYLF
;
A
#
# COMPACT_ATOMS: atom_id res chain seq x y z
N ALA A 1 -14.59 -1.93 11.37
CA ALA A 1 -13.61 -3.03 11.26
C ALA A 1 -12.96 -3.23 12.63
N ILE A 2 -12.58 -4.45 13.00
CA ILE A 2 -11.68 -4.64 14.15
C ILE A 2 -10.29 -4.32 13.60
N PRO A 3 -9.68 -3.19 13.99
CA PRO A 3 -8.36 -2.83 13.49
C PRO A 3 -7.37 -3.91 13.89
N ILE A 4 -6.42 -4.22 13.01
CA ILE A 4 -5.32 -5.10 13.38
C ILE A 4 -4.63 -4.47 14.60
N PRO A 5 -4.28 -5.27 15.64
CA PRO A 5 -3.64 -4.71 16.81
C PRO A 5 -2.41 -3.90 16.42
N ARG A 6 -2.33 -2.63 16.84
CA ARG A 6 -1.23 -1.70 16.49
C ARG A 6 0.17 -2.27 16.77
N GLN A 7 0.27 -3.17 17.74
CA GLN A 7 1.50 -3.88 18.05
C GLN A 7 1.94 -4.80 16.91
N TYR A 8 1.01 -5.52 16.27
CA TYR A 8 1.30 -6.44 15.19
C TYR A 8 1.89 -5.73 13.97
N ASP A 9 1.26 -4.63 13.54
CA ASP A 9 1.77 -3.78 12.47
C ASP A 9 3.16 -3.23 12.83
N TYR A 10 3.32 -2.61 14.01
CA TYR A 10 4.60 -2.10 14.48
C TYR A 10 5.73 -3.17 14.45
N PHE A 11 5.47 -4.35 15.00
CA PHE A 11 6.46 -5.44 15.03
C PHE A 11 6.79 -5.94 13.62
N THR A 12 5.80 -6.03 12.73
CA THR A 12 6.02 -6.43 11.33
C THR A 12 7.00 -5.50 10.64
N ARG A 13 6.85 -4.18 10.79
CA ARG A 13 7.79 -3.19 10.24
C ARG A 13 9.19 -3.31 10.83
N VAL A 14 9.27 -3.51 12.14
CA VAL A 14 10.55 -3.69 12.84
C VAL A 14 11.26 -4.95 12.33
N PHE A 15 10.55 -6.06 12.15
CA PHE A 15 11.13 -7.29 11.61
C PHE A 15 11.67 -7.11 10.20
N VAL A 16 10.93 -6.45 9.31
CA VAL A 16 11.41 -6.15 7.94
C VAL A 16 12.69 -5.31 7.97
N ARG A 17 12.75 -4.27 8.80
CA ARG A 17 13.95 -3.43 8.92
C ARG A 17 15.14 -4.22 9.47
N VAL A 18 14.93 -5.00 10.53
CA VAL A 18 16.00 -5.84 11.11
C VAL A 18 16.49 -6.86 10.08
N PHE A 19 15.59 -7.50 9.33
CA PHE A 19 15.94 -8.44 8.27
C PHE A 19 16.82 -7.78 7.19
N VAL A 20 16.41 -6.61 6.69
CA VAL A 20 17.15 -5.86 5.66
C VAL A 20 18.53 -5.42 6.17
N VAL A 21 18.65 -5.03 7.44
CA VAL A 21 19.95 -4.66 8.05
C VAL A 21 20.87 -5.87 8.21
N LEU A 22 20.32 -7.06 8.52
CA LEU A 22 21.11 -8.28 8.68
C LEU A 22 21.49 -8.93 7.34
N LEU A 23 20.72 -8.68 6.29
CA LEU A 23 20.93 -9.24 4.95
C LEU A 23 22.35 -9.09 4.38
N PRO A 24 23.03 -7.92 4.41
CA PRO A 24 24.39 -7.79 3.88
C PRO A 24 25.41 -8.66 4.62
N PHE A 25 25.23 -8.86 5.93
CA PHE A 25 26.11 -9.73 6.74
C PHE A 25 25.93 -11.21 6.40
N PHE A 26 24.72 -11.61 5.99
CA PHE A 26 24.49 -12.96 5.48
C PHE A 26 25.14 -13.15 4.10
N LEU A 27 24.93 -12.19 3.20
CA LEU A 27 25.45 -12.25 1.83
C LEU A 27 26.97 -12.16 1.75
N ILE A 28 27.62 -11.39 2.62
CA ILE A 28 29.09 -11.28 2.62
C ILE A 28 29.75 -12.63 2.92
N LYS A 29 29.18 -13.44 3.85
CA LYS A 29 29.70 -14.78 4.15
C LYS A 29 29.59 -15.72 2.95
N THR A 30 28.50 -15.61 2.19
CA THR A 30 28.22 -16.47 1.03
C THR A 30 29.03 -16.07 -0.19
N LEU A 31 29.21 -14.77 -0.45
CA LEU A 31 29.87 -14.26 -1.67
C LEU A 31 31.36 -13.90 -1.50
N ALA A 32 31.89 -13.88 -0.27
CA ALA A 32 33.30 -13.51 -0.02
C ALA A 32 34.32 -14.47 -0.67
N GLY A 33 33.95 -15.71 -0.98
CA GLY A 33 34.84 -16.69 -1.61
C GLY A 33 35.08 -16.47 -3.11
N ASP A 34 34.14 -15.87 -3.84
CA ASP A 34 34.00 -16.12 -5.29
C ASP A 34 34.42 -14.96 -6.21
N ARG A 35 35.29 -14.03 -5.77
CA ARG A 35 35.56 -12.73 -6.47
C ARG A 35 34.30 -11.87 -6.69
N ALA A 36 33.15 -12.31 -6.18
CA ALA A 36 31.83 -11.72 -6.33
C ALA A 36 31.43 -10.84 -5.14
N ALA A 37 32.35 -10.55 -4.21
CA ALA A 37 32.07 -9.75 -3.02
C ALA A 37 31.46 -8.37 -3.33
N TRP A 38 31.78 -7.78 -4.48
CA TRP A 38 31.22 -6.51 -4.93
C TRP A 38 29.71 -6.58 -5.25
N LEU A 39 29.17 -7.76 -5.57
CA LEU A 39 27.74 -7.97 -5.85
C LEU A 39 26.87 -7.91 -4.58
N VAL A 40 27.47 -7.96 -3.39
CA VAL A 40 26.73 -7.88 -2.11
C VAL A 40 25.95 -6.58 -2.00
N ILE A 41 26.53 -5.46 -2.42
CA ILE A 41 25.91 -4.13 -2.35
C ILE A 41 24.66 -4.03 -3.24
N PRO A 42 24.74 -4.25 -4.57
CA PRO A 42 23.56 -4.16 -5.43
C PRO A 42 22.50 -5.22 -5.09
N LEU A 43 22.91 -6.44 -4.73
CA LEU A 43 21.97 -7.50 -4.37
C LEU A 43 21.21 -7.18 -3.09
N THR A 44 21.91 -6.67 -2.07
CA THR A 44 21.29 -6.19 -0.82
C THR A 44 20.32 -5.05 -1.12
N GLY A 45 20.71 -4.09 -1.97
CA GLY A 45 19.86 -2.95 -2.35
C GLY A 45 18.56 -3.39 -3.02
N VAL A 46 18.63 -4.33 -3.98
CA VAL A 46 17.45 -4.85 -4.67
C VAL A 46 16.51 -5.58 -3.71
N ILE A 47 17.04 -6.47 -2.86
CA ILE A 47 16.23 -7.22 -1.91
C ILE A 47 15.62 -6.27 -0.86
N ALA A 48 16.41 -5.33 -0.34
CA ALA A 48 15.94 -4.30 0.60
C ALA A 48 14.78 -3.49 0.02
N PHE A 49 14.91 -3.07 -1.24
CA PHE A 49 13.87 -2.35 -1.95
C PHE A 49 12.60 -3.17 -2.06
N LEU A 50 12.69 -4.43 -2.50
CA LEU A 50 11.53 -5.32 -2.64
C LEU A 50 10.77 -5.49 -1.32
N PHE A 51 11.47 -5.84 -0.23
CA PHE A 51 10.85 -6.02 1.07
C PHE A 51 10.22 -4.74 1.62
N THR A 52 10.85 -3.59 1.38
CA THR A 52 10.31 -2.28 1.79
C THR A 52 9.05 -1.92 1.01
N VAL A 53 9.00 -2.20 -0.30
CA VAL A 53 7.82 -1.95 -1.13
C VAL A 53 6.65 -2.84 -0.70
N ILE A 54 6.90 -4.10 -0.36
CA ILE A 54 5.88 -5.02 0.12
C ILE A 54 5.29 -4.53 1.46
N GLU A 55 6.13 -4.15 2.43
CA GLU A 55 5.67 -3.61 3.71
C GLU A 55 4.83 -2.34 3.52
N ARG A 56 5.31 -1.40 2.70
CA ARG A 56 4.63 -0.12 2.49
C ARG A 56 3.30 -0.29 1.77
N THR A 57 3.23 -1.18 0.77
CA THR A 57 1.99 -1.50 0.07
C THR A 57 0.98 -2.16 1.01
N GLY A 58 1.45 -3.05 1.89
CA GLY A 58 0.61 -3.64 2.93
C GLY A 58 0.00 -2.58 3.86
N ALA A 59 0.83 -1.64 4.33
CA ALA A 59 0.40 -0.57 5.24
C ALA A 59 -0.61 0.40 4.59
N VAL A 60 -0.49 0.68 3.28
CA VAL A 60 -1.48 1.53 2.57
C VAL A 60 -2.81 0.79 2.42
N ASN A 61 -2.79 -0.52 2.17
CA ASN A 61 -4.00 -1.33 2.02
C ASN A 61 -4.71 -1.66 3.34
N GLU A 62 -4.06 -1.43 4.49
CA GLU A 62 -4.63 -1.73 5.81
C GLU A 62 -5.82 -0.80 6.13
N ASP A 63 -5.77 0.45 5.66
CA ASP A 63 -6.79 1.48 5.88
C ASP A 63 -7.29 2.07 4.54
N PRO A 64 -8.13 1.35 3.77
CA PRO A 64 -8.53 1.75 2.41
C PRO A 64 -9.62 2.84 2.38
N PHE A 65 -9.97 3.42 3.53
CA PHE A 65 -11.07 4.37 3.70
C PHE A 65 -10.67 5.61 4.51
N GLU A 66 -9.37 5.92 4.57
CA GLU A 66 -8.86 7.11 5.25
C GLU A 66 -8.86 8.37 4.37
N ASN A 67 -9.53 8.31 3.22
CA ASN A 67 -9.64 9.42 2.27
C ASN A 67 -8.28 9.86 1.70
N ARG A 68 -7.34 8.91 1.56
CA ARG A 68 -6.08 9.12 0.85
C ARG A 68 -6.30 9.02 -0.66
N ILE A 69 -5.34 9.54 -1.41
CA ILE A 69 -5.37 9.59 -2.89
C ILE A 69 -5.53 8.19 -3.54
N THR A 70 -5.05 7.14 -2.85
CA THR A 70 -5.10 5.75 -3.30
C THR A 70 -6.26 4.94 -2.71
N ASP A 71 -7.09 5.59 -1.89
CA ASP A 71 -8.17 4.91 -1.16
C ASP A 71 -9.41 4.75 -2.04
N VAL A 72 -10.36 3.96 -1.55
CA VAL A 72 -11.63 3.75 -2.25
C VAL A 72 -12.47 5.04 -2.15
N PRO A 73 -12.96 5.58 -3.27
CA PRO A 73 -13.76 6.81 -3.26
C PRO A 73 -15.19 6.51 -2.80
N ILE A 74 -15.40 6.41 -1.49
CA ILE A 74 -16.71 6.13 -0.90
C ILE A 74 -17.72 7.20 -1.32
N SER A 75 -17.32 8.47 -1.42
CA SER A 75 -18.26 9.56 -1.73
C SER A 75 -18.76 9.42 -3.17
N ALA A 76 -17.88 9.14 -4.12
CA ALA A 76 -18.24 8.81 -5.50
C ALA A 76 -19.12 7.57 -5.58
N ALA A 77 -18.78 6.49 -4.85
CA ALA A 77 -19.59 5.28 -4.82
C ALA A 77 -21.01 5.53 -4.27
N CYS A 78 -21.13 6.28 -3.17
CA CYS A 78 -22.42 6.68 -2.62
C CYS A 78 -23.20 7.59 -3.57
N ARG A 79 -22.54 8.52 -4.28
CA ARG A 79 -23.18 9.37 -5.30
C ARG A 79 -23.77 8.53 -6.43
N GLU A 80 -23.04 7.53 -6.89
CA GLU A 80 -23.50 6.62 -7.94
C GLU A 80 -24.70 5.77 -7.46
N ILE A 81 -24.62 5.20 -6.26
CA ILE A 81 -25.74 4.44 -5.67
C ILE A 81 -26.98 5.33 -5.50
N GLU A 82 -26.82 6.56 -4.99
CA GLU A 82 -27.95 7.49 -4.84
C GLU A 82 -28.64 7.76 -6.18
N ARG A 83 -27.84 8.01 -7.22
CA ARG A 83 -28.36 8.23 -8.57
C ARG A 83 -29.09 7.01 -9.12
N ASP A 84 -28.50 5.82 -8.99
CA ASP A 84 -29.10 4.59 -9.50
C ASP A 84 -30.45 4.33 -8.82
N LEU A 85 -30.56 4.59 -7.51
CA LEU A 85 -31.82 4.49 -6.78
C LEU A 85 -32.88 5.51 -7.27
N ARG A 86 -32.50 6.78 -7.45
CA ARG A 86 -33.42 7.82 -7.96
C ARG A 86 -33.93 7.51 -9.38
N LEU A 87 -33.06 6.98 -10.25
CA LEU A 87 -33.43 6.56 -11.59
C LEU A 87 -34.43 5.40 -11.59
N VAL A 88 -34.26 4.41 -10.71
CA VAL A 88 -35.20 3.30 -10.53
C VAL A 88 -36.57 3.79 -10.03
N LEU A 89 -36.59 4.86 -9.22
CA LEU A 89 -37.81 5.50 -8.72
C LEU A 89 -38.49 6.41 -9.76
N GLY A 90 -37.88 6.62 -10.94
CA GLY A 90 -38.40 7.50 -11.99
C GLY A 90 -38.24 8.99 -11.70
N GLU A 91 -37.37 9.35 -10.76
CA GLU A 91 -37.07 10.75 -10.44
C GLU A 91 -36.21 11.37 -11.54
N THR A 92 -36.51 12.63 -11.91
CA THR A 92 -35.76 13.40 -12.91
C THR A 92 -34.72 14.32 -12.29
N ASP A 93 -34.85 14.63 -10.99
CA ASP A 93 -33.87 15.39 -10.22
C ASP A 93 -32.79 14.43 -9.67
N VAL A 94 -31.80 14.15 -10.51
CA VAL A 94 -30.72 13.23 -10.20
C VAL A 94 -29.44 14.04 -9.91
N PRO A 95 -28.75 13.79 -8.79
CA PRO A 95 -27.53 14.51 -8.50
C PRO A 95 -26.43 14.23 -9.54
N PRO A 96 -25.59 15.23 -9.87
CA PRO A 96 -24.51 15.05 -10.83
C PRO A 96 -23.47 14.05 -10.30
N ARG A 97 -22.77 13.39 -11.23
CA ARG A 97 -21.60 12.57 -10.89
C ARG A 97 -20.54 13.43 -10.24
N LEU A 98 -19.85 12.88 -9.24
CA LEU A 98 -18.65 13.52 -8.71
C LEU A 98 -17.55 13.46 -9.77
N GLU A 99 -16.99 14.61 -10.11
CA GLU A 99 -15.90 14.72 -11.05
C GLU A 99 -14.55 14.58 -10.33
N PRO A 100 -13.50 14.04 -11.01
CA PRO A 100 -12.18 13.96 -10.43
C PRO A 100 -11.63 15.35 -10.11
N GLN A 101 -11.15 15.55 -8.88
CA GLN A 101 -10.38 16.73 -8.50
C GLN A 101 -8.89 16.36 -8.59
N ASP A 102 -8.13 17.09 -9.40
CA ASP A 102 -6.69 16.85 -9.64
C ASP A 102 -6.35 15.41 -10.09
N GLY A 103 -7.28 14.76 -10.80
CA GLY A 103 -7.12 13.39 -11.31
C GLY A 103 -7.58 12.29 -10.36
N TYR A 104 -8.16 12.63 -9.20
CA TYR A 104 -8.62 11.69 -8.19
C TYR A 104 -10.10 11.87 -7.84
N LEU A 105 -10.77 10.76 -7.59
CA LEU A 105 -12.13 10.73 -7.05
C LEU A 105 -12.05 10.47 -5.55
N PHE A 106 -12.96 11.07 -4.79
CA PHE A 106 -13.11 10.91 -3.34
C PHE A 106 -14.50 10.36 -3.02
#